data_AF-A0A242CF14-F1
#
_entry.id   AF-A0A242CF14-F1
#
_cell.length_a   1.000
_cell.length_b   1.000
_cell.length_c   1.000
_cell.angle_alpha   90.00
_cell.angle_beta   90.00
_cell.angle_gamma   90.00
#
_symmetry.space_group_name_H-M   'P 1'
#
loop_
_entity.id
_entity.type
_entity.pdbx_description
1 polymer ?
#
loop_
_entity_poly.entity_id
_entity_poly.type
_entity_poly.pdbx_seq_one_letter_code
_entity_poly.pdbx_strand_id
1 'polypeptide(L)'
;MSEIAVNLSEQEYEVFDISQKTELVFKNKNFIFGKNGAGKSTLCKLVETQFTKTHNVFIFSGFENILIDNKLDAVVLGKENTQIQKTLLALEKQIDELYSKKQDKELLLKQLQWGASYQEEGIEKHELLLEKERTCLDYQKKEREIDKYCKDQARILKSQDKPQITKPIYNKQDFIQDIPNKCILNEEKKQEFEKILAEKAKEVVQKFSFPKFDLEGLLKETNSVLQKRVKETIIIEELKDEPDKQAFAKRGLEIHKDTDSCAFCGNEITKARTEKLQSYFSVNEVRELEEEIQTLNDKMSQNLINLNSINNIEEVLFYEKFLERVKNSNLEIKEKKAEYNLFFQKLQNKLDEKARNLFGCVDIVLNEVPEPFSIYEEEINSIVEDNNNFTQNLSIEQDAAKTNLRLHYVAEYLEQKSEYKENWIGYEGERNLLHVLEGLKEAAETMVDSKILEITGDSVQTKDTLLFLESEITKKINEKKELLKETKDTSKSVDNINMKLKGTGKNNLELCLVKEEDKVEHYLIKDGEKVRDINKIST
;
A
#
# COMPACT_ATOMS: atom_id res chain seq x y z
N MET A 1 -85.20 69.82 -13.24
CA MET A 1 -84.32 68.83 -12.60
C MET A 1 -84.04 69.32 -11.20
N SER A 2 -84.25 68.48 -10.19
CA SER A 2 -84.05 68.76 -8.78
C SER A 2 -82.58 69.09 -8.49
N GLU A 3 -82.32 70.10 -7.67
CA GLU A 3 -80.98 70.43 -7.17
C GLU A 3 -80.48 69.28 -6.28
N ILE A 4 -79.25 68.80 -6.51
CA ILE A 4 -78.64 67.72 -5.71
C ILE A 4 -77.82 68.37 -4.60
N ALA A 5 -78.21 68.21 -3.35
CA ALA A 5 -77.51 68.77 -2.19
C ALA A 5 -76.79 67.66 -1.41
N VAL A 6 -75.46 67.65 -1.43
CA VAL A 6 -74.63 66.67 -0.70
C VAL A 6 -74.48 67.14 0.74
N ASN A 7 -74.82 66.29 1.70
CA ASN A 7 -74.64 66.58 3.11
C ASN A 7 -73.18 66.31 3.53
N LEU A 8 -72.43 67.34 3.87
CA LEU A 8 -71.02 67.22 4.26
C LEU A 8 -70.85 66.73 5.71
N SER A 9 -71.91 66.74 6.53
CA SER A 9 -71.84 66.28 7.93
C SER A 9 -71.65 64.77 8.07
N GLU A 10 -71.91 64.01 7.02
CA GLU A 10 -71.73 62.55 7.00
C GLU A 10 -70.30 62.14 6.61
N GLN A 11 -69.35 63.07 6.62
CA GLN A 11 -67.95 62.79 6.34
C GLN A 11 -67.36 61.80 7.35
N GLU A 12 -66.77 60.71 6.85
CA GLU A 12 -66.10 59.68 7.67
C GLU A 12 -64.85 60.23 8.37
N TYR A 13 -64.20 61.23 7.76
CA TYR A 13 -63.05 61.95 8.29
C TYR A 13 -63.33 63.45 8.19
N GLU A 14 -62.93 64.23 9.19
CA GLU A 14 -63.10 65.70 9.21
C GLU A 14 -62.19 66.37 8.18
N VAL A 15 -62.65 66.46 6.93
CA VAL A 15 -61.90 67.07 5.83
C VAL A 15 -62.52 68.39 5.37
N PHE A 16 -63.83 68.57 5.55
CA PHE A 16 -64.56 69.80 5.27
C PHE A 16 -64.91 70.53 6.57
N ASP A 17 -64.70 71.84 6.62
CA ASP A 17 -65.17 72.69 7.72
C ASP A 17 -66.67 72.93 7.59
N ILE A 18 -67.44 72.32 8.48
CA ILE A 18 -68.91 72.33 8.47
C ILE A 18 -69.47 73.49 9.31
N SER A 19 -68.62 74.33 9.92
CA SER A 19 -69.07 75.42 10.81
C SER A 19 -69.86 76.51 10.07
N GLN A 20 -69.63 76.69 8.77
CA GLN A 20 -70.27 77.73 7.96
C GLN A 20 -71.35 77.21 7.00
N LYS A 21 -71.21 75.97 6.50
CA LYS A 21 -72.15 75.38 5.56
C LYS A 21 -72.13 73.85 5.62
N THR A 22 -73.28 73.25 5.88
CA THR A 22 -73.44 71.79 6.05
C THR A 22 -73.72 71.06 4.74
N GLU A 23 -74.20 71.77 3.72
CA GLU A 23 -74.63 71.17 2.45
C GLU A 23 -73.95 71.83 1.24
N LEU A 24 -73.49 70.99 0.32
CA LEU A 24 -72.94 71.39 -0.96
C LEU A 24 -73.95 71.11 -2.07
N VAL A 25 -74.54 72.17 -2.63
CA VAL A 25 -75.52 72.04 -3.73
C VAL A 25 -74.80 72.00 -5.08
N PHE A 26 -75.04 70.94 -5.83
CA PHE A 26 -74.55 70.74 -7.18
C PHE A 26 -75.50 71.31 -8.23
N LYS A 27 -74.91 72.02 -9.18
CA LYS A 27 -75.53 72.39 -10.45
C LYS A 27 -75.39 71.23 -11.45
N ASN A 28 -75.98 71.38 -12.65
CA ASN A 28 -75.85 70.37 -13.72
C ASN A 28 -74.39 70.02 -14.08
N LYS A 29 -73.45 70.96 -13.91
CA LYS A 29 -72.01 70.75 -14.10
C LYS A 29 -71.25 71.50 -13.02
N ASN A 30 -70.35 70.82 -12.32
CA ASN A 30 -69.52 71.40 -11.26
C ASN A 30 -68.07 71.02 -11.50
N PHE A 31 -67.16 71.98 -11.32
CA PHE A 31 -65.72 71.74 -11.37
C PHE A 31 -65.16 71.95 -9.97
N ILE A 32 -64.56 70.91 -9.40
CA ILE A 32 -64.04 70.90 -8.03
C ILE A 32 -62.56 70.54 -8.10
N PHE A 33 -61.70 71.43 -7.63
CA PHE A 33 -60.25 71.28 -7.70
C PHE A 33 -59.61 71.67 -6.36
N GLY A 34 -58.45 71.09 -6.07
CA GLY A 34 -57.72 71.32 -4.83
C GLY A 34 -56.42 70.51 -4.81
N LYS A 35 -55.50 70.82 -3.90
CA LYS A 35 -54.24 70.09 -3.72
C LYS A 35 -54.49 68.62 -3.29
N ASN A 36 -53.49 67.75 -3.42
CA ASN A 36 -53.58 66.39 -2.89
C ASN A 36 -53.84 66.45 -1.38
N GLY A 37 -54.76 65.61 -0.89
CA GLY A 37 -55.22 65.64 0.51
C GLY A 37 -56.36 66.62 0.83
N ALA A 38 -56.79 67.49 -0.11
CA ALA A 38 -57.88 68.45 0.12
C ALA A 38 -59.31 67.84 0.13
N GLY A 39 -59.46 66.55 0.40
CA GLY A 39 -60.77 65.89 0.54
C GLY A 39 -61.52 65.53 -0.74
N LYS A 40 -60.92 65.70 -1.93
CA LYS A 40 -61.59 65.38 -3.20
C LYS A 40 -62.13 63.94 -3.25
N SER A 41 -61.33 62.95 -2.85
CA SER A 41 -61.75 61.54 -2.80
C SER A 41 -62.82 61.29 -1.74
N THR A 42 -62.75 61.99 -0.60
CA THR A 42 -63.76 61.95 0.46
C THR A 42 -65.10 62.49 -0.04
N LEU A 43 -65.10 63.57 -0.82
CA LEU A 43 -66.30 64.10 -1.44
C LEU A 43 -66.93 63.10 -2.43
N CYS A 44 -66.13 62.43 -3.26
CA CYS A 44 -66.64 61.39 -4.16
C CYS A 44 -67.33 60.26 -3.38
N LYS A 45 -66.71 59.78 -2.30
CA LYS A 45 -67.30 58.75 -1.42
C LYS A 45 -68.60 59.22 -0.77
N LEU A 46 -68.71 60.49 -0.36
CA LEU A 46 -69.94 61.03 0.21
C LEU A 46 -71.09 61.04 -0.80
N VAL A 47 -70.80 61.46 -2.04
CA VAL A 47 -71.77 61.45 -3.14
C VAL A 47 -72.24 60.03 -3.44
N GLU A 48 -71.33 59.06 -3.52
CA GLU A 48 -71.70 57.66 -3.71
C GLU A 48 -72.54 57.14 -2.55
N THR A 49 -72.10 57.34 -1.31
CA THR A 49 -72.82 56.82 -0.13
C THR A 49 -74.25 57.36 -0.02
N GLN A 50 -74.43 58.67 -0.23
CA GLN A 50 -75.74 59.33 -0.06
C GLN A 50 -76.70 59.07 -1.21
N PHE A 51 -76.18 58.99 -2.45
CA PHE A 51 -77.03 58.99 -3.63
C PHE A 51 -77.10 57.64 -4.37
N THR A 52 -76.28 56.63 -4.05
CA THR A 52 -76.31 55.32 -4.75
C THR A 52 -77.67 54.63 -4.73
N LYS A 53 -78.50 54.87 -3.69
CA LYS A 53 -79.85 54.26 -3.59
C LYS A 53 -80.92 55.00 -4.40
N THR A 54 -80.71 56.29 -4.70
CA THR A 54 -81.73 57.17 -5.31
C THR A 54 -81.35 57.60 -6.73
N HIS A 55 -80.06 57.60 -7.06
CA HIS A 55 -79.50 58.04 -8.33
C HIS A 55 -78.44 57.04 -8.81
N ASN A 56 -78.24 56.98 -10.12
CA ASN A 56 -77.13 56.24 -10.70
C ASN A 56 -75.84 57.07 -10.54
N VAL A 57 -75.06 56.76 -9.51
CA VAL A 57 -73.76 57.40 -9.24
C VAL A 57 -72.65 56.60 -9.93
N PHE A 58 -71.80 57.30 -10.68
CA PHE A 58 -70.62 56.71 -11.31
C PHE A 58 -69.38 57.52 -10.91
N ILE A 59 -68.50 56.92 -10.10
CA ILE A 59 -67.20 57.50 -9.77
C ILE A 59 -66.18 57.04 -10.81
N PHE A 60 -65.51 58.00 -11.44
CA PHE A 60 -64.38 57.73 -12.33
C PHE A 60 -63.09 58.19 -11.66
N SER A 61 -62.27 57.25 -11.17
CA SER A 61 -60.98 57.51 -10.50
C SER A 61 -59.79 57.40 -11.46
N GLY A 62 -60.02 57.44 -12.78
CA GLY A 62 -59.00 57.15 -13.79
C GLY A 62 -58.90 55.65 -14.10
N PHE A 63 -57.81 55.24 -14.74
CA PHE A 63 -57.59 53.88 -15.24
C PHE A 63 -56.96 52.93 -14.21
N GLU A 64 -56.75 53.33 -12.96
CA GLU A 64 -56.08 52.50 -11.94
C GLU A 64 -56.83 51.18 -11.61
N ASN A 65 -58.13 51.10 -11.91
CA ASN A 65 -58.96 49.89 -11.76
C ASN A 65 -59.23 49.15 -13.09
N ILE A 66 -58.61 49.58 -14.19
CA ILE A 66 -58.75 48.99 -15.51
C ILE A 66 -57.35 48.54 -15.95
N LEU A 67 -57.17 47.24 -16.17
CA LEU A 67 -55.94 46.73 -16.77
C LEU A 67 -55.80 47.33 -18.17
N ILE A 68 -54.92 48.32 -18.32
CA ILE A 68 -54.37 48.66 -19.63
C ILE A 68 -53.21 47.69 -19.83
N ASP A 69 -53.45 46.61 -20.56
CA ASP A 69 -52.34 45.93 -21.21
C ASP A 69 -51.87 46.86 -22.33
N ASN A 70 -50.69 47.46 -22.15
CA ASN A 70 -50.08 48.36 -23.15
C ASN A 70 -49.81 47.69 -24.51
N LYS A 71 -50.11 46.38 -24.65
CA LYS A 71 -50.11 45.68 -25.95
C LYS A 71 -51.48 45.51 -26.61
N LEU A 72 -52.61 45.73 -25.93
CA LEU A 72 -53.92 45.25 -26.39
C LEU A 72 -55.10 46.23 -26.25
N ASP A 73 -54.94 47.43 -25.66
CA ASP A 73 -55.99 48.49 -25.59
C ASP A 73 -57.40 47.96 -25.25
N ALA A 74 -57.50 46.96 -24.35
CA ALA A 74 -58.74 46.27 -24.03
C ALA A 74 -59.19 46.46 -22.57
N VAL A 75 -60.29 47.21 -22.37
CA VAL A 75 -60.97 47.38 -21.07
C VAL A 75 -61.83 46.15 -20.76
N VAL A 76 -61.49 45.42 -19.69
CA VAL A 76 -62.24 44.25 -19.20
C VAL A 76 -63.15 44.65 -18.02
N LEU A 77 -64.48 44.61 -18.19
CA LEU A 77 -65.45 45.05 -17.17
C LEU A 77 -66.50 43.95 -16.86
N GLY A 78 -66.47 43.40 -15.64
CA GLY A 78 -67.50 42.45 -15.13
C GLY A 78 -67.23 41.92 -13.72
N LYS A 79 -68.27 41.53 -12.95
CA LYS A 79 -68.14 40.97 -11.58
C LYS A 79 -67.36 39.64 -11.55
N GLU A 80 -67.44 38.84 -12.61
CA GLU A 80 -66.63 37.61 -12.80
C GLU A 80 -65.13 37.95 -12.92
N ASN A 81 -64.78 39.07 -13.57
CA ASN A 81 -63.40 39.52 -13.73
C ASN A 81 -62.79 40.03 -12.42
N THR A 82 -63.57 40.60 -11.50
CA THR A 82 -63.08 40.98 -10.16
C THR A 82 -62.70 39.76 -9.32
N GLN A 83 -63.39 38.62 -9.48
CA GLN A 83 -63.03 37.38 -8.79
C GLN A 83 -61.78 36.74 -9.42
N ILE A 84 -61.68 36.72 -10.76
CA ILE A 84 -60.48 36.26 -11.47
C ILE A 84 -59.25 37.12 -11.10
N GLN A 85 -59.42 38.43 -10.95
CA GLN A 85 -58.36 39.35 -10.51
C GLN A 85 -57.82 39.00 -9.11
N LYS A 86 -58.71 38.69 -8.14
CA LYS A 86 -58.27 38.23 -6.81
C LYS A 86 -57.47 36.93 -6.89
N THR A 87 -57.89 36.00 -7.76
CA THR A 87 -57.18 34.74 -8.00
C THR A 87 -55.82 34.98 -8.67
N LEU A 88 -55.72 35.89 -9.64
CA LEU A 88 -54.46 36.24 -10.30
C LEU A 88 -53.45 36.86 -9.33
N LEU A 89 -53.87 37.80 -8.49
CA LEU A 89 -53.01 38.41 -7.47
C LEU A 89 -52.52 37.36 -6.43
N ALA A 90 -53.40 36.42 -6.05
CA ALA A 90 -53.02 35.32 -5.17
C ALA A 90 -52.00 34.37 -5.82
N LEU A 91 -52.16 34.07 -7.11
CA LEU A 91 -51.21 33.25 -7.87
C LEU A 91 -49.87 33.94 -8.07
N GLU A 92 -49.85 35.25 -8.34
CA GLU A 92 -48.61 36.03 -8.43
C GLU A 92 -47.82 35.98 -7.13
N LYS A 93 -48.50 36.21 -6.00
CA LYS A 93 -47.89 36.08 -4.68
C LYS A 93 -47.30 34.68 -4.44
N GLN A 94 -48.02 33.62 -4.81
CA GLN A 94 -47.51 32.24 -4.68
C GLN A 94 -46.29 31.99 -5.58
N ILE A 95 -46.28 32.53 -6.80
CA ILE A 95 -45.15 32.43 -7.72
C ILE A 95 -43.91 33.15 -7.16
N ASP A 96 -44.09 34.36 -6.62
CA ASP A 96 -43.00 35.13 -6.01
C ASP A 96 -42.42 34.40 -4.78
N GLU A 97 -43.28 33.83 -3.93
CA GLU A 97 -42.87 33.02 -2.79
C GLU A 97 -42.04 31.78 -3.22
N LEU A 98 -42.45 31.11 -4.32
CA LEU A 98 -41.71 29.97 -4.87
C LEU A 98 -40.36 30.39 -5.48
N TYR A 99 -40.30 31.54 -6.17
CA TYR A 99 -39.05 32.08 -6.70
C TYR A 99 -38.06 32.45 -5.59
N SER A 100 -38.52 33.05 -4.50
CA SER A 100 -37.67 33.35 -3.34
C SER A 100 -37.06 32.07 -2.76
N LYS A 101 -37.86 31.03 -2.54
CA LYS A 101 -37.37 29.73 -2.06
C LYS A 101 -36.38 29.07 -3.02
N LYS A 102 -36.61 29.22 -4.33
CA LYS A 102 -35.71 28.71 -5.36
C LYS A 102 -34.35 29.43 -5.28
N GLN A 103 -34.35 30.75 -5.17
CA GLN A 103 -33.12 31.55 -5.04
C GLN A 103 -32.30 31.17 -3.81
N ASP A 104 -32.94 30.95 -2.66
CA ASP A 104 -32.25 30.51 -1.43
C ASP A 104 -31.56 29.15 -1.62
N LYS A 105 -32.21 28.21 -2.32
CA LYS A 105 -31.64 26.89 -2.63
C LYS A 105 -30.54 26.94 -3.68
N GLU A 106 -30.69 27.79 -4.70
CA GLU A 106 -29.63 28.04 -5.70
C GLU A 106 -28.39 28.67 -5.05
N LEU A 107 -28.57 29.59 -4.11
CA LEU A 107 -27.48 30.14 -3.32
C LEU A 107 -26.77 29.04 -2.54
N LEU A 108 -27.51 28.22 -1.78
CA LEU A 108 -26.94 27.11 -1.01
C LEU A 108 -26.19 26.12 -1.91
N LEU A 109 -26.72 25.83 -3.12
CA LEU A 109 -26.07 24.99 -4.11
C LEU A 109 -24.75 25.61 -4.59
N LYS A 110 -24.70 26.93 -4.89
CA LYS A 110 -23.46 27.64 -5.23
C LYS A 110 -22.42 27.61 -4.10
N GLN A 111 -22.86 27.65 -2.84
CA GLN A 111 -21.96 27.56 -1.67
C GLN A 111 -21.33 26.17 -1.51
N LEU A 112 -22.05 25.11 -1.90
CA LEU A 112 -21.60 23.71 -1.86
C LEU A 112 -20.81 23.31 -3.13
N GLN A 113 -21.19 23.85 -4.29
CA GLN A 113 -20.53 23.66 -5.58
C GLN A 113 -19.74 24.92 -5.95
N TRP A 114 -18.82 25.29 -5.06
CA TRP A 114 -18.13 26.57 -5.15
C TRP A 114 -17.29 26.70 -6.44
N GLY A 115 -17.44 27.84 -7.11
CA GLY A 115 -16.62 28.29 -8.24
C GLY A 115 -15.95 29.62 -7.91
N ALA A 116 -14.74 29.84 -8.43
CA ALA A 116 -13.93 31.02 -8.11
C ALA A 116 -14.64 32.37 -8.39
N SER A 117 -15.52 32.42 -9.39
CA SER A 117 -16.31 33.61 -9.72
C SER A 117 -17.33 34.00 -8.64
N TYR A 118 -17.79 33.06 -7.80
CA TYR A 118 -18.81 33.34 -6.78
C TYR A 118 -18.28 34.17 -5.61
N GLN A 119 -16.96 34.21 -5.42
CA GLN A 119 -16.36 35.10 -4.43
C GLN A 119 -16.57 36.57 -4.80
N GLU A 120 -16.54 36.92 -6.08
CA GLU A 120 -16.81 38.27 -6.58
C GLU A 120 -18.29 38.65 -6.39
N GLU A 121 -19.19 37.66 -6.33
CA GLU A 121 -20.62 37.80 -5.99
C GLU A 121 -20.87 37.91 -4.47
N GLY A 122 -19.84 37.83 -3.63
CA GLY A 122 -19.96 37.87 -2.17
C GLY A 122 -20.47 36.57 -1.53
N ILE A 123 -20.38 35.44 -2.24
CA ILE A 123 -20.85 34.13 -1.77
C ILE A 123 -19.71 33.39 -1.08
N GLU A 124 -19.92 33.01 0.18
CA GLU A 124 -18.98 32.23 0.98
C GLU A 124 -19.17 30.71 0.81
N LYS A 125 -18.12 29.92 1.06
CA LYS A 125 -18.19 28.45 1.01
C LYS A 125 -19.04 27.91 2.15
N HIS A 126 -19.80 26.85 1.87
CA HIS A 126 -20.51 26.12 2.91
C HIS A 126 -19.53 25.37 3.83
N GLU A 127 -19.87 25.23 5.12
CA GLU A 127 -19.03 24.55 6.14
C GLU A 127 -18.64 23.13 5.73
N LEU A 128 -19.60 22.34 5.22
CA LEU A 128 -19.35 20.98 4.71
C LEU A 128 -18.31 20.95 3.57
N LEU A 129 -18.29 21.95 2.70
CA LEU A 129 -17.30 22.03 1.62
C LEU A 129 -15.91 22.36 2.18
N LEU A 130 -15.83 23.27 3.15
CA LEU A 130 -14.58 23.59 3.85
C LEU A 130 -14.02 22.36 4.58
N GLU A 131 -14.88 21.56 5.20
CA GLU A 131 -14.49 20.29 5.83
C GLU A 131 -13.99 19.25 4.82
N LYS A 132 -14.67 19.10 3.67
CA LYS A 132 -14.21 18.26 2.55
C LYS A 132 -12.82 18.69 2.04
N GLU A 133 -12.61 19.98 1.85
CA GLU A 133 -11.31 20.53 1.42
C GLU A 133 -10.21 20.26 2.45
N ARG A 134 -10.51 20.48 3.74
CA ARG A 134 -9.57 20.24 4.84
C ARG A 134 -9.16 18.77 4.94
N THR A 135 -10.14 17.86 4.97
CA THR A 135 -9.88 16.41 5.07
C THR A 135 -9.08 15.89 3.86
N CYS A 136 -9.37 16.42 2.66
CA CYS A 136 -8.60 16.12 1.45
C CYS A 136 -7.14 16.61 1.57
N LEU A 137 -6.91 17.83 2.08
CA LEU A 137 -5.56 18.36 2.31
C LEU A 137 -4.79 17.55 3.36
N ASP A 138 -5.45 17.18 4.46
CA ASP A 138 -4.85 16.38 5.53
C ASP A 138 -4.44 14.99 5.01
N TYR A 139 -5.31 14.32 4.23
CA TYR A 139 -4.99 13.07 3.54
C TYR A 139 -3.79 13.22 2.61
N GLN A 140 -3.80 14.20 1.70
CA GLN A 140 -2.71 14.42 0.74
C GLN A 140 -1.38 14.74 1.43
N LYS A 141 -1.42 15.53 2.50
CA LYS A 141 -0.23 15.84 3.30
C LYS A 141 0.35 14.55 3.89
N LYS A 142 -0.50 13.70 4.45
CA LYS A 142 -0.06 12.45 5.07
C LYS A 142 0.47 11.45 4.05
N GLU A 143 -0.20 11.34 2.91
CA GLU A 143 0.24 10.52 1.78
C GLU A 143 1.64 10.93 1.31
N ARG A 144 1.88 12.23 1.12
CA ARG A 144 3.21 12.76 0.75
C ARG A 144 4.28 12.51 1.80
N GLU A 145 3.94 12.55 3.09
CA GLU A 145 4.89 12.22 4.16
C GLU A 145 5.33 10.76 4.09
N ILE A 146 4.39 9.83 3.91
CA ILE A 146 4.68 8.39 3.75
C ILE A 146 5.44 8.13 2.45
N ASP A 147 5.09 8.82 1.36
CA ASP A 147 5.80 8.68 0.09
C ASP A 147 7.26 9.12 0.20
N LYS A 148 7.48 10.25 0.88
CA LYS A 148 8.81 10.77 1.18
C LYS A 148 9.59 9.79 2.04
N TYR A 149 8.97 9.20 3.07
CA TYR A 149 9.58 8.18 3.89
C TYR A 149 10.11 7.01 3.06
N CYS A 150 9.25 6.37 2.26
CA CYS A 150 9.65 5.24 1.41
C CYS A 150 10.77 5.62 0.42
N LYS A 151 10.75 6.85 -0.10
CA LYS A 151 11.80 7.37 -0.99
C LYS A 151 13.13 7.55 -0.26
N ASP A 152 13.11 8.09 0.95
CA ASP A 152 14.30 8.30 1.78
C ASP A 152 14.91 6.94 2.17
N GLN A 153 14.10 5.99 2.63
CA GLN A 153 14.56 4.65 3.00
C GLN A 153 15.13 3.87 1.81
N ALA A 154 14.48 3.95 0.64
CA ALA A 154 15.02 3.37 -0.59
C ALA A 154 16.40 3.95 -0.95
N ARG A 155 16.59 5.26 -0.75
CA ARG A 155 17.88 5.93 -0.99
C ARG A 155 18.95 5.46 0.00
N ILE A 156 18.61 5.35 1.28
CA ILE A 156 19.53 4.89 2.33
C ILE A 156 19.98 3.46 2.02
N LEU A 157 19.04 2.56 1.73
CA LEU A 157 19.32 1.16 1.39
C LEU A 157 20.22 1.04 0.16
N LYS A 158 19.96 1.85 -0.88
CA LYS A 158 20.79 1.92 -2.08
C LYS A 158 22.22 2.39 -1.80
N SER A 159 22.40 3.30 -0.84
CA SER A 159 23.71 3.89 -0.51
C SER A 159 24.60 3.00 0.37
N GLN A 160 24.09 1.85 0.83
CA GLN A 160 24.90 0.87 1.54
C GLN A 160 25.79 0.12 0.54
N ASP A 161 27.01 0.61 0.34
CA ASP A 161 27.94 0.09 -0.68
C ASP A 161 28.81 -1.09 -0.20
N LYS A 162 28.75 -1.47 1.08
CA LYS A 162 29.65 -2.48 1.67
C LYS A 162 28.92 -3.45 2.62
N PRO A 163 28.39 -4.58 2.11
CA PRO A 163 28.21 -4.96 0.71
C PRO A 163 26.98 -4.31 0.07
N GLN A 164 26.99 -4.12 -1.26
CA GLN A 164 25.84 -3.64 -2.01
C GLN A 164 24.76 -4.72 -2.10
N ILE A 165 23.68 -4.56 -1.32
CA ILE A 165 22.56 -5.52 -1.20
C ILE A 165 21.38 -5.22 -2.16
N THR A 166 21.38 -4.05 -2.80
CA THR A 166 20.36 -3.65 -3.76
C THR A 166 20.91 -3.66 -5.19
N LYS A 167 20.01 -3.71 -6.18
CA LYS A 167 20.38 -3.38 -7.56
C LYS A 167 20.84 -1.91 -7.68
N PRO A 168 21.66 -1.56 -8.70
CA PRO A 168 22.14 -0.18 -8.88
C PRO A 168 21.03 0.86 -9.03
N ILE A 169 19.88 0.45 -9.57
CA ILE A 169 18.69 1.28 -9.73
C ILE A 169 17.63 0.78 -8.75
N TYR A 170 17.83 1.02 -7.46
CA TYR A 170 16.83 0.76 -6.41
C TYR A 170 16.09 2.06 -6.05
N ASN A 171 14.76 2.02 -6.11
CA ASN A 171 13.90 3.20 -5.92
C ASN A 171 12.73 2.91 -4.96
N LYS A 172 11.88 3.93 -4.75
CA LYS A 172 10.70 3.86 -3.87
C LYS A 172 9.79 2.67 -4.18
N GLN A 173 9.53 2.38 -5.46
CA GLN A 173 8.64 1.30 -5.86
C GLN A 173 9.23 -0.07 -5.51
N ASP A 174 10.54 -0.24 -5.67
CA ASP A 174 11.23 -1.47 -5.27
C ASP A 174 11.14 -1.68 -3.76
N PHE A 175 11.34 -0.62 -2.97
CA PHE A 175 11.17 -0.67 -1.52
C PHE A 175 9.75 -1.09 -1.14
N ILE A 176 8.72 -0.49 -1.75
CA ILE A 176 7.32 -0.87 -1.50
C ILE A 176 7.04 -2.32 -1.89
N GLN A 177 7.65 -2.85 -2.95
CA GLN A 177 7.51 -4.25 -3.37
C GLN A 177 8.22 -5.24 -2.42
N ASP A 178 9.26 -4.80 -1.73
CA ASP A 178 9.97 -5.60 -0.73
C ASP A 178 9.19 -5.67 0.61
N ILE A 179 8.38 -4.67 0.96
CA ILE A 179 7.62 -4.60 2.23
C ILE A 179 6.83 -5.88 2.56
N PRO A 180 6.05 -6.49 1.64
CA PRO A 180 5.28 -7.70 1.94
C PRO A 180 6.15 -8.90 2.31
N ASN A 181 7.41 -8.93 1.85
CA ASN A 181 8.35 -10.03 2.05
C ASN A 181 9.39 -9.71 3.14
N LYS A 182 9.19 -8.63 3.90
CA LYS A 182 10.10 -8.22 4.98
C LYS A 182 10.35 -9.38 5.95
N CYS A 183 11.59 -9.54 6.40
CA CYS A 183 11.97 -10.64 7.27
C CYS A 183 13.10 -10.20 8.21
N ILE A 184 12.88 -10.25 9.52
CA ILE A 184 13.93 -9.94 10.50
C ILE A 184 14.82 -11.17 10.67
N LEU A 185 16.12 -10.97 10.43
CA LEU A 185 17.15 -11.97 10.67
C LEU A 185 17.71 -11.82 12.08
N ASN A 186 18.17 -12.93 12.67
CA ASN A 186 19.00 -12.86 13.86
C ASN A 186 20.45 -12.48 13.49
N GLU A 187 21.24 -12.08 14.50
CA GLU A 187 22.63 -11.65 14.28
C GLU A 187 23.50 -12.73 13.65
N GLU A 188 23.29 -14.00 13.99
CA GLU A 188 24.04 -15.13 13.41
C GLU A 188 23.79 -15.25 11.89
N LYS A 189 22.53 -15.22 11.45
CA LYS A 189 22.17 -15.28 10.02
C LYS A 189 22.61 -14.04 9.26
N LYS A 190 22.54 -12.87 9.89
CA LYS A 190 23.04 -11.62 9.31
C LYS A 190 24.53 -11.71 9.02
N GLN A 191 25.33 -12.15 10.00
CA GLN A 191 26.76 -12.36 9.83
C GLN A 191 27.08 -13.44 8.80
N GLU A 192 26.31 -14.53 8.75
CA GLU A 192 26.44 -15.58 7.73
C GLU A 192 26.29 -15.01 6.32
N PHE A 193 25.22 -14.24 6.07
CA PHE A 193 24.99 -13.63 4.75
C PHE A 193 26.03 -12.57 4.41
N GLU A 194 26.46 -11.75 5.37
CA GLU A 194 27.54 -10.77 5.15
C GLU A 194 28.86 -11.44 4.76
N LYS A 195 29.18 -12.60 5.38
CA LYS A 195 30.35 -13.40 5.00
C LYS A 195 30.22 -13.96 3.58
N ILE A 196 29.06 -14.54 3.21
CA ILE A 196 28.81 -15.05 1.85
C ILE A 196 29.02 -13.95 0.79
N LEU A 197 28.61 -12.71 1.07
CA LEU A 197 28.81 -11.57 0.17
C LEU A 197 30.28 -11.13 0.04
N ALA A 198 31.10 -11.39 1.05
CA ALA A 198 32.53 -11.10 1.01
C ALA A 198 33.35 -12.21 0.32
N GLU A 199 32.79 -13.41 0.18
CA GLU A 199 33.48 -14.55 -0.40
C GLU A 199 33.75 -14.36 -1.91
N LYS A 200 34.91 -14.85 -2.33
CA LYS A 200 35.31 -14.94 -3.72
C LYS A 200 35.34 -16.41 -4.11
N ALA A 201 35.06 -16.68 -5.38
CA ALA A 201 35.14 -18.03 -5.93
C ALA A 201 36.53 -18.63 -5.63
N LYS A 202 36.54 -19.74 -4.91
CA LYS A 202 37.71 -20.55 -4.65
C LYS A 202 37.92 -21.57 -5.77
N GLU A 203 39.15 -22.03 -5.93
CA GLU A 203 39.46 -23.09 -6.90
C GLU A 203 38.78 -24.41 -6.52
N VAL A 204 38.55 -25.25 -7.53
CA VAL A 204 37.97 -26.59 -7.33
C VAL A 204 38.96 -27.46 -6.56
N VAL A 205 38.54 -27.93 -5.40
CA VAL A 205 39.34 -28.83 -4.57
C VAL A 205 39.24 -30.24 -5.15
N GLN A 206 40.38 -30.88 -5.36
CA GLN A 206 40.42 -32.25 -5.86
C GLN A 206 39.96 -33.24 -4.78
N LYS A 207 39.40 -34.36 -5.21
CA LYS A 207 39.03 -35.44 -4.28
C LYS A 207 40.27 -35.94 -3.54
N PHE A 208 40.12 -36.10 -2.25
CA PHE A 208 41.14 -36.65 -1.38
C PHE A 208 41.17 -38.17 -1.51
N SER A 209 42.35 -38.77 -1.49
CA SER A 209 42.49 -40.23 -1.46
C SER A 209 43.65 -40.65 -0.57
N PHE A 210 43.41 -41.65 0.28
CA PHE A 210 44.42 -42.15 1.20
C PHE A 210 45.23 -43.30 0.59
N PRO A 211 46.50 -43.47 0.99
CA PRO A 211 47.24 -44.69 0.71
C PRO A 211 46.51 -45.91 1.28
N LYS A 212 46.55 -47.02 0.55
CA LYS A 212 45.96 -48.29 1.02
C LYS A 212 46.99 -49.07 1.84
N PHE A 213 46.55 -49.60 2.97
CA PHE A 213 47.37 -50.41 3.87
C PHE A 213 46.73 -51.78 4.07
N ASP A 214 47.47 -52.85 3.77
CA ASP A 214 47.02 -54.23 4.07
C ASP A 214 47.41 -54.62 5.50
N LEU A 215 46.67 -54.07 6.48
CA LEU A 215 46.96 -54.28 7.90
C LEU A 215 46.72 -55.73 8.33
N GLU A 216 45.65 -56.35 7.83
CA GLU A 216 45.33 -57.75 8.13
C GLU A 216 46.37 -58.70 7.56
N GLY A 217 46.77 -58.51 6.29
CA GLY A 217 47.80 -59.29 5.65
C GLY A 217 49.12 -59.16 6.41
N LEU A 218 49.50 -57.92 6.77
CA LEU A 218 50.71 -57.66 7.54
C LEU A 218 50.69 -58.35 8.92
N LEU A 219 49.56 -58.30 9.64
CA LEU A 219 49.41 -58.99 10.93
C LEU A 219 49.52 -60.52 10.77
N LYS A 220 48.87 -61.09 9.75
CA LYS A 220 48.90 -62.53 9.46
C LYS A 220 50.31 -63.00 9.09
N GLU A 221 50.99 -62.28 8.20
CA GLU A 221 52.38 -62.56 7.81
C GLU A 221 53.32 -62.46 9.02
N THR A 222 53.18 -61.39 9.83
CA THR A 222 53.97 -61.21 11.05
C THR A 222 53.78 -62.38 12.00
N ASN A 223 52.53 -62.73 12.33
CA ASN A 223 52.25 -63.84 13.24
C ASN A 223 52.81 -65.19 12.73
N SER A 224 52.74 -65.44 11.42
CA SER A 224 53.34 -66.62 10.79
C SER A 224 54.84 -66.70 11.08
N VAL A 225 55.57 -65.60 10.86
CA VAL A 225 57.02 -65.51 11.12
C VAL A 225 57.34 -65.68 12.61
N LEU A 226 56.56 -65.05 13.50
CA LEU A 226 56.78 -65.14 14.95
C LEU A 226 56.66 -66.60 15.47
N GLN A 227 55.78 -67.41 14.88
CA GLN A 227 55.51 -68.78 15.29
C GLN A 227 56.45 -69.84 14.67
N LYS A 228 57.29 -69.47 13.70
CA LYS A 228 58.29 -70.39 13.11
C LYS A 228 59.30 -70.87 14.15
N ARG A 229 59.71 -72.14 14.07
CA ARG A 229 60.79 -72.71 14.90
C ARG A 229 61.90 -73.22 14.01
N VAL A 230 63.12 -72.76 14.25
CA VAL A 230 64.31 -73.29 13.56
C VAL A 230 64.86 -74.47 14.36
N LYS A 231 65.16 -75.58 13.68
CA LYS A 231 65.79 -76.74 14.34
C LYS A 231 67.29 -76.51 14.49
N GLU A 232 67.80 -76.67 15.70
CA GLU A 232 69.23 -76.68 15.97
C GLU A 232 69.89 -77.90 15.31
N THR A 233 70.77 -77.68 14.33
CA THR A 233 71.57 -78.75 13.71
C THR A 233 72.86 -79.03 14.48
N ILE A 234 73.31 -78.06 15.29
CA ILE A 234 74.49 -78.13 16.16
C ILE A 234 74.04 -77.74 17.56
N ILE A 235 74.42 -78.52 18.57
CA ILE A 235 74.05 -78.22 19.97
C ILE A 235 75.20 -77.47 20.64
N ILE A 236 74.89 -76.27 21.15
CA ILE A 236 75.75 -75.51 22.07
C ILE A 236 74.97 -75.39 23.38
N GLU A 237 75.30 -76.23 24.35
CA GLU A 237 74.54 -76.34 25.62
C GLU A 237 74.38 -75.00 26.34
N GLU A 238 75.37 -74.10 26.24
CA GLU A 238 75.29 -72.77 26.87
C GLU A 238 74.25 -71.84 26.23
N LEU A 239 73.80 -72.15 25.02
CA LEU A 239 72.86 -71.34 24.22
C LEU A 239 71.48 -71.98 24.10
N LYS A 240 71.31 -73.22 24.56
CA LYS A 240 70.06 -73.96 24.42
C LYS A 240 68.95 -73.31 25.24
N ASP A 241 67.82 -73.04 24.60
CA ASP A 241 66.64 -72.41 25.22
C ASP A 241 66.94 -71.06 25.93
N GLU A 242 68.02 -70.37 25.52
CA GLU A 242 68.52 -69.15 26.18
C GLU A 242 68.67 -68.00 25.16
N PRO A 243 67.57 -67.32 24.79
CA PRO A 243 67.54 -66.33 23.71
C PRO A 243 68.53 -65.17 23.90
N ASP A 244 68.67 -64.65 25.12
CA ASP A 244 69.59 -63.55 25.40
C ASP A 244 71.05 -63.95 25.19
N LYS A 245 71.40 -65.19 25.55
CA LYS A 245 72.75 -65.74 25.32
C LYS A 245 72.99 -66.01 23.84
N GLN A 246 71.97 -66.49 23.11
CA GLN A 246 72.03 -66.67 21.66
C GLN A 246 72.26 -65.33 20.95
N ALA A 247 71.49 -64.30 21.29
CA ALA A 247 71.64 -62.95 20.75
C ALA A 247 73.02 -62.36 21.07
N PHE A 248 73.50 -62.52 22.32
CA PHE A 248 74.85 -62.12 22.71
C PHE A 248 75.94 -62.84 21.89
N ALA A 249 75.83 -64.16 21.74
CA ALA A 249 76.80 -64.96 21.00
C ALA A 249 76.82 -64.62 19.51
N LYS A 250 75.64 -64.41 18.91
CA LYS A 250 75.49 -63.96 17.52
C LYS A 250 76.12 -62.58 17.30
N ARG A 251 75.78 -61.62 18.16
CA ARG A 251 76.35 -60.27 18.05
C ARG A 251 77.85 -60.27 18.26
N GLY A 252 78.34 -61.06 19.22
CA GLY A 252 79.76 -61.30 19.44
C GLY A 252 80.44 -61.85 18.19
N LEU A 253 79.83 -62.82 17.51
CA LEU A 253 80.36 -63.39 16.28
C LEU A 253 80.49 -62.36 15.13
N GLU A 254 79.57 -61.42 15.03
CA GLU A 254 79.58 -60.38 13.99
C GLU A 254 80.64 -59.30 14.21
N ILE A 255 80.93 -58.94 15.47
CA ILE A 255 81.80 -57.79 15.81
C ILE A 255 83.24 -58.18 16.07
N HIS A 256 83.48 -59.41 16.54
CA HIS A 256 84.83 -59.89 16.83
C HIS A 256 85.53 -60.36 15.57
N LYS A 257 86.80 -59.98 15.43
CA LYS A 257 87.69 -60.48 14.36
C LYS A 257 88.48 -61.69 14.87
N ASP A 258 89.08 -62.45 13.95
CA ASP A 258 90.00 -63.51 14.31
C ASP A 258 91.07 -62.97 15.28
N THR A 259 91.30 -63.66 16.40
CA THR A 259 92.25 -63.30 17.49
C THR A 259 91.90 -62.10 18.36
N ASP A 260 90.64 -61.65 18.33
CA ASP A 260 90.16 -60.60 19.23
C ASP A 260 89.97 -61.11 20.67
N SER A 261 90.00 -60.20 21.64
CA SER A 261 89.72 -60.50 23.06
C SER A 261 88.28 -60.12 23.41
N CYS A 262 87.56 -61.01 24.10
CA CYS A 262 86.18 -60.77 24.48
C CYS A 262 86.09 -59.62 25.49
N ALA A 263 85.32 -58.57 25.17
CA ALA A 263 85.14 -57.42 26.05
C ALA A 263 84.40 -57.74 27.35
N PHE A 264 83.68 -58.87 27.43
CA PHE A 264 82.95 -59.28 28.63
C PHE A 264 83.84 -60.00 29.65
N CYS A 265 84.65 -60.98 29.21
CA CYS A 265 85.43 -61.83 30.11
C CYS A 265 86.95 -61.67 29.97
N GLY A 266 87.44 -60.89 29.00
CA GLY A 266 88.86 -60.63 28.75
C GLY A 266 89.63 -61.77 28.08
N ASN A 267 89.00 -62.90 27.78
CA ASN A 267 89.65 -64.05 27.16
C ASN A 267 89.78 -63.90 25.63
N GLU A 268 90.82 -64.48 25.04
CA GLU A 268 90.98 -64.58 23.58
C GLU A 268 89.88 -65.45 22.94
N ILE A 269 89.35 -64.99 21.81
CA ILE A 269 88.34 -65.72 21.03
C ILE A 269 89.06 -66.65 20.05
N THR A 270 88.92 -67.96 20.29
CA THR A 270 89.58 -68.98 19.46
C THR A 270 88.85 -69.20 18.14
N LYS A 271 89.61 -69.50 17.08
CA LYS A 271 89.04 -69.86 15.75
C LYS A 271 88.02 -70.99 15.84
N ALA A 272 88.28 -72.00 16.67
CA ALA A 272 87.36 -73.12 16.88
C ALA A 272 86.00 -72.67 17.48
N ARG A 273 85.99 -71.68 18.39
CA ARG A 273 84.73 -71.12 18.91
C ARG A 273 84.00 -70.33 17.82
N THR A 274 84.73 -69.54 17.03
CA THR A 274 84.18 -68.79 15.88
C THR A 274 83.55 -69.73 14.86
N GLU A 275 84.25 -70.78 14.41
CA GLU A 275 83.75 -71.78 13.45
C GLU A 275 82.53 -72.54 13.99
N LYS A 276 82.51 -72.87 15.29
CA LYS A 276 81.36 -73.52 15.93
C LYS A 276 80.12 -72.63 15.94
N LEU A 277 80.29 -71.34 16.29
CA LEU A 277 79.20 -70.36 16.26
C LEU A 277 78.75 -70.04 14.83
N GLN A 278 79.67 -69.91 13.88
CA GLN A 278 79.34 -69.76 12.46
C GLN A 278 78.49 -70.93 11.98
N SER A 279 78.90 -72.16 12.27
CA SER A 279 78.14 -73.34 11.86
C SER A 279 76.77 -73.41 12.54
N TYR A 280 76.65 -72.95 13.79
CA TYR A 280 75.39 -72.89 14.53
C TYR A 280 74.39 -71.88 13.93
N PHE A 281 74.85 -70.71 13.47
CA PHE A 281 73.99 -69.66 12.91
C PHE A 281 73.88 -69.68 11.38
N SER A 282 74.75 -70.39 10.65
CA SER A 282 74.77 -70.40 9.18
C SER A 282 73.84 -71.45 8.55
N VAL A 283 72.90 -72.02 9.31
CA VAL A 283 71.90 -72.94 8.78
C VAL A 283 70.93 -72.17 7.88
N ASN A 284 70.56 -72.73 6.72
CA ASN A 284 69.74 -72.04 5.73
C ASN A 284 68.42 -71.52 6.34
N GLU A 285 67.79 -72.29 7.22
CA GLU A 285 66.54 -71.93 7.89
C GLU A 285 66.68 -70.69 8.81
N VAL A 286 67.86 -70.47 9.40
CA VAL A 286 68.14 -69.24 10.18
C VAL A 286 68.21 -68.04 9.26
N ARG A 287 68.91 -68.16 8.13
CA ARG A 287 69.06 -67.07 7.15
C ARG A 287 67.72 -66.71 6.50
N GLU A 288 66.94 -67.71 6.11
CA GLU A 288 65.59 -67.52 5.55
C GLU A 288 64.68 -66.78 6.55
N LEU A 289 64.70 -67.16 7.83
CA LEU A 289 63.91 -66.48 8.86
C LEU A 289 64.35 -65.02 9.06
N GLU A 290 65.65 -64.75 9.04
CA GLU A 290 66.19 -63.39 9.16
C GLU A 290 65.82 -62.51 7.95
N GLU A 291 65.87 -63.07 6.74
CA GLU A 291 65.44 -62.38 5.51
C GLU A 291 63.94 -62.07 5.53
N GLU A 292 63.11 -62.99 6.04
CA GLU A 292 61.67 -62.76 6.22
C GLU A 292 61.38 -61.66 7.25
N ILE A 293 62.06 -61.68 8.39
CA ILE A 293 61.96 -60.63 9.42
C ILE A 293 62.35 -59.27 8.83
N GLN A 294 63.46 -59.21 8.11
CA GLN A 294 63.92 -57.97 7.48
C GLN A 294 62.93 -57.48 6.42
N THR A 295 62.41 -58.37 5.59
CA THR A 295 61.40 -58.04 4.56
C THR A 295 60.14 -57.43 5.20
N LEU A 296 59.68 -57.97 6.32
CA LEU A 296 58.53 -57.42 7.05
C LEU A 296 58.84 -56.06 7.66
N ASN A 297 60.02 -55.88 8.26
CA ASN A 297 60.48 -54.59 8.78
C ASN A 297 60.59 -53.53 7.69
N ASP A 298 61.05 -53.90 6.49
CA ASP A 298 61.11 -53.01 5.34
C ASP A 298 59.71 -52.63 4.84
N LYS A 299 58.77 -53.59 4.75
CA LYS A 299 57.35 -53.33 4.46
C LYS A 299 56.73 -52.36 5.48
N MET A 300 56.99 -52.56 6.78
CA MET A 300 56.50 -51.67 7.85
C MET A 300 57.10 -50.27 7.72
N SER A 301 58.39 -50.17 7.43
CA SER A 301 59.06 -48.88 7.23
C SER A 301 58.49 -48.12 6.03
N GLN A 302 58.20 -48.80 4.92
CA GLN A 302 57.52 -48.19 3.76
C GLN A 302 56.10 -47.75 4.10
N ASN A 303 55.33 -48.56 4.85
CA ASN A 303 54.00 -48.17 5.31
C ASN A 303 54.05 -46.97 6.26
N LEU A 304 55.05 -46.85 7.14
CA LEU A 304 55.25 -45.68 8.00
C LEU A 304 55.59 -44.43 7.18
N ILE A 305 56.41 -44.55 6.12
CA ILE A 305 56.68 -43.43 5.20
C ILE A 305 55.38 -42.98 4.51
N ASN A 306 54.59 -43.91 3.99
CA ASN A 306 53.29 -43.63 3.36
C ASN A 306 52.27 -43.04 4.35
N LEU A 307 52.28 -43.48 5.61
CA LEU A 307 51.44 -42.93 6.66
C LEU A 307 51.83 -41.47 6.93
N ASN A 308 53.14 -41.20 7.05
CA ASN A 308 53.64 -39.87 7.34
C ASN A 308 53.38 -38.87 6.21
N SER A 309 53.31 -39.31 4.95
CA SER A 309 53.01 -38.46 3.80
C SER A 309 51.55 -38.00 3.70
N ILE A 310 50.64 -38.58 4.49
CA ILE A 310 49.24 -38.12 4.58
C ILE A 310 49.24 -36.72 5.21
N ASN A 311 48.91 -35.70 4.42
CA ASN A 311 48.81 -34.32 4.87
C ASN A 311 47.41 -34.01 5.42
N ASN A 312 47.35 -32.98 6.26
CA ASN A 312 46.07 -32.38 6.64
C ASN A 312 45.42 -31.71 5.43
N ILE A 313 44.10 -31.63 5.47
CA ILE A 313 43.30 -30.86 4.53
C ILE A 313 43.59 -29.37 4.75
N GLU A 314 43.94 -28.66 3.67
CA GLU A 314 44.24 -27.24 3.71
C GLU A 314 42.96 -26.40 3.89
N GLU A 315 42.73 -25.92 5.10
CA GLU A 315 41.54 -25.12 5.47
C GLU A 315 41.31 -23.91 4.55
N VAL A 316 42.37 -23.28 4.05
CA VAL A 316 42.29 -22.10 3.18
C VAL A 316 41.53 -22.35 1.87
N LEU A 317 41.46 -23.61 1.42
CA LEU A 317 40.77 -24.01 0.20
C LEU A 317 39.24 -24.09 0.34
N PHE A 318 38.74 -24.01 1.58
CA PHE A 318 37.32 -24.18 1.88
C PHE A 318 36.66 -22.86 2.26
N TYR A 319 35.35 -22.77 2.02
CA TYR A 319 34.52 -21.65 2.49
C TYR A 319 34.27 -21.72 4.00
N GLU A 320 33.99 -20.58 4.62
CA GLU A 320 33.88 -20.44 6.08
C GLU A 320 32.95 -21.50 6.68
N LYS A 321 31.80 -21.73 6.04
CA LYS A 321 30.75 -22.65 6.49
C LYS A 321 31.19 -24.12 6.54
N PHE A 322 32.30 -24.48 5.89
CA PHE A 322 32.84 -25.84 5.88
C PHE A 322 34.07 -26.00 6.78
N LEU A 323 34.64 -24.91 7.31
CA LEU A 323 35.90 -24.95 8.06
C LEU A 323 35.81 -25.81 9.33
N GLU A 324 34.66 -25.81 10.02
CA GLU A 324 34.47 -26.65 11.20
C GLU A 324 34.52 -28.14 10.85
N ARG A 325 33.82 -28.55 9.78
CA ARG A 325 33.87 -29.94 9.27
C ARG A 325 35.29 -30.32 8.86
N VAL A 326 36.00 -29.44 8.16
CA VAL A 326 37.40 -29.67 7.77
C VAL A 326 38.33 -29.83 8.98
N LYS A 327 38.16 -28.99 10.01
CA LYS A 327 38.93 -29.08 11.26
C LYS A 327 38.69 -30.40 11.98
N ASN A 328 37.44 -30.85 12.03
CA ASN A 328 37.08 -32.14 12.63
C ASN A 328 37.72 -33.29 11.87
N SER A 329 37.62 -33.31 10.52
CA SER A 329 38.30 -34.33 9.72
C SER A 329 39.82 -34.32 9.89
N ASN A 330 40.45 -33.15 10.05
CA ASN A 330 41.88 -33.04 10.35
C ASN A 330 42.26 -33.62 11.73
N LEU A 331 41.39 -33.49 12.73
CA LEU A 331 41.57 -34.13 14.04
C LEU A 331 41.48 -35.65 13.91
N GLU A 332 40.47 -36.16 13.19
CA GLU A 332 40.28 -37.60 12.96
C GLU A 332 41.46 -38.24 12.20
N ILE A 333 41.96 -37.57 11.14
CA ILE A 333 43.18 -38.00 10.43
C ILE A 333 44.34 -38.12 11.41
N LYS A 334 44.54 -37.13 12.29
CA LYS A 334 45.65 -37.13 13.25
C LYS A 334 45.53 -38.29 14.25
N GLU A 335 44.33 -38.53 14.76
CA GLU A 335 44.05 -39.63 15.70
C GLU A 335 44.30 -40.99 15.03
N LYS A 336 43.81 -41.19 13.79
CA LYS A 336 44.05 -42.42 13.04
C LYS A 336 45.50 -42.65 12.66
N LYS A 337 46.24 -41.59 12.31
CA LYS A 337 47.70 -41.70 12.13
C LYS A 337 48.39 -42.18 13.41
N ALA A 338 47.94 -41.75 14.59
CA ALA A 338 48.51 -42.22 15.85
C ALA A 338 48.19 -43.71 16.09
N GLU A 339 46.96 -44.15 15.79
CA GLU A 339 46.54 -45.55 15.90
C GLU A 339 47.37 -46.48 15.00
N TYR A 340 47.54 -46.12 13.73
CA TYR A 340 48.36 -46.87 12.77
C TYR A 340 49.84 -46.91 13.19
N ASN A 341 50.40 -45.78 13.65
CA ASN A 341 51.77 -45.73 14.14
C ASN A 341 51.97 -46.70 15.31
N LEU A 342 51.06 -46.71 16.28
CA LEU A 342 51.11 -47.62 17.41
C LEU A 342 51.00 -49.09 16.97
N PHE A 343 50.14 -49.38 15.99
CA PHE A 343 50.01 -50.70 15.40
C PHE A 343 51.32 -51.17 14.77
N PHE A 344 51.93 -50.37 13.88
CA PHE A 344 53.21 -50.73 13.25
C PHE A 344 54.34 -50.88 14.27
N GLN A 345 54.44 -49.99 15.26
CA GLN A 345 55.45 -50.09 16.32
C GLN A 345 55.30 -51.38 17.14
N LYS A 346 54.07 -51.80 17.45
CA LYS A 346 53.83 -53.07 18.15
C LYS A 346 54.31 -54.27 17.33
N LEU A 347 54.08 -54.27 16.02
CA LEU A 347 54.55 -55.34 15.13
C LEU A 347 56.08 -55.36 15.05
N GLN A 348 56.72 -54.20 14.84
CA GLN A 348 58.18 -54.07 14.78
C GLN A 348 58.85 -54.55 16.07
N ASN A 349 58.34 -54.13 17.24
CA ASN A 349 58.87 -54.58 18.53
C ASN A 349 58.81 -56.11 18.69
N LYS A 350 57.78 -56.77 18.15
CA LYS A 350 57.64 -58.23 18.20
C LYS A 350 58.55 -58.93 17.21
N LEU A 351 58.78 -58.35 16.04
CA LEU A 351 59.80 -58.83 15.10
C LEU A 351 61.21 -58.68 15.67
N ASP A 352 61.49 -57.61 16.40
CA ASP A 352 62.77 -57.42 17.10
C ASP A 352 62.96 -58.44 18.23
N GLU A 353 61.91 -58.74 18.99
CA GLU A 353 61.90 -59.83 19.97
C GLU A 353 62.18 -61.17 19.31
N LYS A 354 61.54 -61.43 18.15
CA LYS A 354 61.77 -62.63 17.35
C LYS A 354 63.19 -62.73 16.80
N ALA A 355 63.78 -61.62 16.36
CA ALA A 355 65.16 -61.57 15.89
C ALA A 355 66.18 -61.94 16.98
N ARG A 356 65.83 -61.73 18.26
CA ARG A 356 66.64 -62.16 19.42
C ARG A 356 66.35 -63.61 19.83
N ASN A 357 65.20 -64.16 19.43
CA ASN A 357 64.73 -65.51 19.76
C ASN A 357 64.45 -66.33 18.48
N LEU A 358 65.50 -66.57 17.68
CA LEU A 358 65.38 -67.20 16.36
C LEU A 358 64.88 -68.66 16.42
N PHE A 359 65.15 -69.36 17.52
CA PHE A 359 64.83 -70.78 17.69
C PHE A 359 63.49 -71.02 18.41
N GLY A 360 63.01 -70.05 19.19
CA GLY A 360 61.73 -70.11 19.93
C GLY A 360 60.58 -69.41 19.21
N CYS A 361 59.35 -69.58 19.72
CA CYS A 361 58.18 -68.83 19.26
C CYS A 361 58.06 -67.50 20.04
N VAL A 362 57.43 -66.51 19.42
CA VAL A 362 57.03 -65.26 20.08
C VAL A 362 55.53 -65.08 19.91
N ASP A 363 54.80 -64.87 21.00
CA ASP A 363 53.37 -64.63 20.94
C ASP A 363 53.06 -63.15 20.71
N ILE A 364 52.09 -62.89 19.83
CA ILE A 364 51.55 -61.56 19.59
C ILE A 364 50.21 -61.41 20.30
N VAL A 365 50.04 -60.31 21.02
CA VAL A 365 48.77 -59.95 21.66
C VAL A 365 48.19 -58.74 20.93
N LEU A 366 47.67 -59.00 19.72
CA LEU A 366 46.90 -58.05 18.93
C LEU A 366 45.61 -58.74 18.53
N ASN A 367 44.48 -58.25 19.07
CA ASN A 367 43.18 -58.86 18.84
C ASN A 367 42.50 -58.28 17.58
N GLU A 368 42.84 -57.05 17.18
CA GLU A 368 42.18 -56.31 16.09
C GLU A 368 43.20 -55.42 15.36
N VAL A 369 42.92 -55.13 14.09
CA VAL A 369 43.66 -54.15 13.28
C VAL A 369 42.91 -52.81 13.28
N PRO A 370 43.62 -51.67 13.14
CA PRO A 370 42.96 -50.37 12.99
C PRO A 370 41.97 -50.34 11.83
N GLU A 371 40.88 -49.58 11.98
CA GLU A 371 39.91 -49.36 10.91
C GLU A 371 40.54 -48.66 9.69
N PRO A 372 40.15 -49.03 8.46
CA PRO A 372 40.69 -48.42 7.24
C PRO A 372 40.41 -46.92 7.12
N PHE A 373 41.40 -46.17 6.63
CA PHE A 373 41.25 -44.74 6.27
C PHE A 373 40.12 -44.47 5.26
N SER A 374 39.68 -45.46 4.48
CA SER A 374 38.63 -45.30 3.48
C SER A 374 37.28 -44.85 4.07
N ILE A 375 37.01 -45.14 5.35
CA ILE A 375 35.80 -44.67 6.04
C ILE A 375 35.76 -43.13 6.09
N TYR A 376 36.92 -42.51 6.38
CA TYR A 376 37.07 -41.05 6.43
C TYR A 376 37.18 -40.43 5.04
N GLU A 377 37.64 -41.19 4.05
CA GLU A 377 37.75 -40.74 2.66
C GLU A 377 36.40 -40.32 2.09
N GLU A 378 35.33 -41.07 2.39
CA GLU A 378 33.98 -40.74 1.92
C GLU A 378 33.46 -39.43 2.53
N GLU A 379 33.65 -39.25 3.83
CA GLU A 379 33.20 -38.04 4.54
C GLU A 379 33.99 -36.80 4.07
N ILE A 380 35.31 -36.89 3.97
CA ILE A 380 36.16 -35.80 3.47
C ILE A 380 35.77 -35.43 2.03
N ASN A 381 35.55 -36.44 1.18
CA ASN A 381 35.15 -36.20 -0.20
C ASN A 381 33.73 -35.62 -0.32
N SER A 382 32.83 -35.93 0.62
CA SER A 382 31.54 -35.24 0.72
C SER A 382 31.71 -33.75 1.04
N ILE A 383 32.62 -33.38 1.95
CA ILE A 383 32.92 -31.97 2.24
C ILE A 383 33.49 -31.27 1.00
N VAL A 384 34.40 -31.93 0.27
CA VAL A 384 34.96 -31.42 -1.00
C VAL A 384 33.87 -31.20 -2.05
N GLU A 385 32.94 -32.15 -2.19
CA GLU A 385 31.82 -32.04 -3.12
C GLU A 385 30.89 -30.88 -2.75
N ASP A 386 30.49 -30.76 -1.48
CA ASP A 386 29.68 -29.64 -0.99
C ASP A 386 30.36 -28.28 -1.24
N ASN A 387 31.68 -28.20 -0.98
CA ASN A 387 32.48 -27.00 -1.21
C ASN A 387 32.53 -26.61 -2.68
N ASN A 388 32.78 -27.58 -3.56
CA ASN A 388 32.85 -27.34 -4.99
C ASN A 388 31.47 -26.99 -5.59
N ASN A 389 30.41 -27.64 -5.11
CA ASN A 389 29.03 -27.29 -5.46
C ASN A 389 28.68 -25.86 -5.01
N PHE A 390 29.17 -25.44 -3.83
CA PHE A 390 29.01 -24.06 -3.39
C PHE A 390 29.78 -23.08 -4.27
N THR A 391 31.01 -23.40 -4.73
CA THR A 391 31.71 -22.57 -5.74
C THR A 391 30.88 -22.39 -7.00
N GLN A 392 30.27 -23.46 -7.53
CA GLN A 392 29.45 -23.39 -8.74
C GLN A 392 28.20 -22.52 -8.55
N ASN A 393 27.62 -22.55 -7.35
CA ASN A 393 26.40 -21.82 -7.01
C ASN A 393 26.66 -20.49 -6.29
N LEU A 394 27.92 -20.04 -6.15
CA LEU A 394 28.28 -18.88 -5.33
C LEU A 394 27.49 -17.63 -5.72
N SER A 395 27.28 -17.38 -7.01
CA SER A 395 26.48 -16.23 -7.47
C SER A 395 25.03 -16.30 -6.99
N ILE A 396 24.43 -17.50 -6.99
CA ILE A 396 23.04 -17.72 -6.56
C ILE A 396 22.94 -17.51 -5.05
N GLU A 397 23.90 -18.06 -4.30
CA GLU A 397 24.00 -17.90 -2.84
C GLU A 397 24.21 -16.43 -2.45
N GLN A 398 25.04 -15.70 -3.19
CA GLN A 398 25.24 -14.27 -3.01
C GLN A 398 23.98 -13.47 -3.31
N ASP A 399 23.23 -13.78 -4.36
CA ASP A 399 21.99 -13.07 -4.67
C ASP A 399 20.87 -13.38 -3.65
N ALA A 400 20.84 -14.61 -3.13
CA ALA A 400 19.99 -14.98 -2.01
C ALA A 400 20.37 -14.22 -0.74
N ALA A 401 21.66 -14.13 -0.41
CA ALA A 401 22.17 -13.36 0.73
C ALA A 401 21.85 -11.86 0.62
N LYS A 402 22.06 -11.24 -0.55
CA LYS A 402 21.66 -9.84 -0.83
C LYS A 402 20.17 -9.65 -0.58
N THR A 403 19.34 -10.55 -1.07
CA THR A 403 17.88 -10.46 -0.94
C THR A 403 17.46 -10.57 0.53
N ASN A 404 17.98 -11.54 1.27
CA ASN A 404 17.65 -11.71 2.68
C ASN A 404 18.10 -10.50 3.52
N LEU A 405 19.33 -10.01 3.34
CA LEU A 405 19.81 -8.81 4.02
C LEU A 405 18.98 -7.58 3.65
N ARG A 406 18.62 -7.41 2.38
CA ARG A 406 17.75 -6.31 1.93
C ARG A 406 16.39 -6.35 2.64
N LEU A 407 15.74 -7.51 2.70
CA LEU A 407 14.44 -7.68 3.36
C LEU A 407 14.51 -7.50 4.88
N HIS A 408 15.66 -7.80 5.49
CA HIS A 408 15.95 -7.48 6.89
C HIS A 408 16.03 -5.99 7.15
N TYR A 409 16.84 -5.25 6.38
CA TYR A 409 16.92 -3.81 6.55
C TYR A 409 15.61 -3.11 6.23
N VAL A 410 14.84 -3.60 5.24
CA VAL A 410 13.46 -3.13 5.01
C VAL A 410 12.63 -3.31 6.28
N ALA A 411 12.65 -4.49 6.92
CA ALA A 411 11.92 -4.73 8.16
C ALA A 411 12.34 -3.75 9.28
N GLU A 412 13.65 -3.60 9.52
CA GLU A 412 14.18 -2.65 10.51
C GLU A 412 13.73 -1.22 10.25
N TYR A 413 13.75 -0.79 8.98
CA TYR A 413 13.28 0.54 8.61
C TYR A 413 11.79 0.70 8.88
N LEU A 414 10.93 -0.27 8.59
CA LEU A 414 9.50 -0.10 8.88
C LEU A 414 9.19 0.05 10.38
N GLU A 415 10.07 -0.47 11.24
CA GLU A 415 9.98 -0.36 12.70
C GLU A 415 10.54 0.96 13.26
N GLN A 416 11.29 1.75 12.46
CA GLN A 416 11.79 3.06 12.89
C GLN A 416 10.65 4.01 13.26
N LYS A 417 10.80 4.69 14.39
CA LYS A 417 9.84 5.65 14.93
C LYS A 417 10.49 7.03 15.00
N SER A 418 10.77 7.51 16.21
CA SER A 418 11.40 8.80 16.46
C SER A 418 12.80 8.93 15.86
N GLU A 419 13.45 7.81 15.52
CA GLU A 419 14.75 7.78 14.83
C GLU A 419 14.68 8.42 13.45
N TYR A 420 13.53 8.34 12.76
CA TYR A 420 13.34 8.96 11.45
C TYR A 420 12.93 10.44 11.57
N LYS A 421 11.87 10.73 12.35
CA LYS A 421 11.29 12.06 12.50
C LYS A 421 10.52 12.15 13.81
N GLU A 422 10.54 13.33 14.43
CA GLU A 422 9.70 13.63 15.61
C GLU A 422 8.21 13.37 15.31
N ASN A 423 7.53 12.67 16.21
CA ASN A 423 6.13 12.21 16.08
C ASN A 423 5.87 11.17 14.98
N TRP A 424 6.91 10.57 14.38
CA TRP A 424 6.75 9.42 13.50
C TRP A 424 6.52 8.15 14.33
N ILE A 425 5.40 7.47 14.12
CA ILE A 425 4.99 6.31 14.94
C ILE A 425 5.33 4.95 14.31
N GLY A 426 6.07 4.94 13.21
CA GLY A 426 6.41 3.75 12.45
C GLY A 426 5.51 3.57 11.22
N TYR A 427 6.05 2.95 10.17
CA TYR A 427 5.38 2.92 8.86
C TYR A 427 3.95 2.39 8.90
N GLU A 428 3.72 1.29 9.63
CA GLU A 428 2.39 0.69 9.77
C GLU A 428 1.42 1.60 10.51
N GLY A 429 1.88 2.26 11.58
CA GLY A 429 1.08 3.24 12.32
C GLY A 429 0.67 4.41 11.42
N GLU A 430 1.60 4.91 10.61
CA GLU A 430 1.34 6.02 9.68
C GLU A 430 0.39 5.62 8.55
N ARG A 431 0.51 4.41 8.03
CA ARG A 431 -0.44 3.84 7.05
C ARG A 431 -1.85 3.69 7.63
N ASN A 432 -1.96 3.28 8.88
CA ASN A 432 -3.27 3.21 9.57
C ASN A 432 -3.88 4.60 9.73
N LEU A 433 -3.08 5.61 10.11
CA LEU A 433 -3.55 7.00 10.16
C LEU A 433 -4.01 7.50 8.79
N LEU A 434 -3.28 7.18 7.72
CA LEU A 434 -3.69 7.53 6.36
C LEU A 434 -5.04 6.90 6.00
N HIS A 435 -5.25 5.63 6.35
CA HIS A 435 -6.53 4.94 6.10
C HIS A 435 -7.69 5.57 6.88
N VAL A 436 -7.47 6.02 8.12
CA VAL A 436 -8.48 6.78 8.87
C VAL A 436 -8.81 8.10 8.18
N LEU A 437 -7.79 8.84 7.70
CA LEU A 437 -7.98 10.09 6.96
C LEU A 437 -8.71 9.87 5.63
N GLU A 438 -8.48 8.73 4.96
CA GLU A 438 -9.21 8.33 3.76
C GLU A 438 -10.70 8.18 4.05
N GLY A 439 -11.06 7.46 5.10
CA GLY A 439 -12.45 7.31 5.53
C GLY A 439 -13.11 8.64 5.91
N LEU A 440 -12.38 9.54 6.58
CA LEU A 440 -12.89 10.90 6.90
C LEU A 440 -13.13 11.74 5.64
N LYS A 441 -12.21 11.67 4.66
CA LYS A 441 -12.34 12.34 3.37
C LYS A 441 -13.58 11.82 2.61
N GLU A 442 -13.74 10.50 2.52
CA GLU A 442 -14.90 9.87 1.85
C GLU A 442 -16.23 10.21 2.54
N ALA A 443 -16.24 10.25 3.88
CA ALA A 443 -17.41 10.67 4.65
C ALA A 443 -17.77 12.13 4.38
N ALA A 444 -16.80 13.05 4.40
CA ALA A 444 -17.04 14.47 4.09
C ALA A 444 -17.53 14.67 2.66
N GLU A 445 -16.99 13.92 1.69
CA GLU A 445 -17.48 13.92 0.31
C GLU A 445 -18.93 13.44 0.21
N THR A 446 -19.25 12.34 0.88
CA THR A 446 -20.62 11.80 0.91
C THR A 446 -21.61 12.77 1.56
N MET A 447 -21.20 13.50 2.60
CA MET A 447 -22.05 14.51 3.25
C MET A 447 -22.36 15.69 2.32
N VAL A 448 -21.35 16.18 1.57
CA VAL A 448 -21.54 17.24 0.57
C VAL A 448 -22.48 16.75 -0.54
N ASP A 449 -22.24 15.56 -1.09
CA ASP A 449 -23.05 15.00 -2.18
C ASP A 449 -24.49 14.74 -1.73
N SER A 450 -24.68 14.22 -0.52
CA SER A 450 -26.01 14.02 0.09
C SER A 450 -26.73 15.35 0.28
N LYS A 451 -26.02 16.40 0.71
CA LYS A 451 -26.63 17.73 0.89
C LYS A 451 -27.00 18.37 -0.44
N ILE A 452 -26.16 18.22 -1.46
CA ILE A 452 -26.48 18.64 -2.83
C ILE A 452 -27.74 17.92 -3.31
N LEU A 453 -27.83 16.61 -3.11
CA LEU A 453 -28.99 15.80 -3.50
C LEU A 453 -30.28 16.25 -2.79
N GLU A 454 -30.21 16.57 -1.49
CA GLU A 454 -31.33 17.13 -0.72
C GLU A 454 -31.83 18.46 -1.32
N ILE A 455 -30.93 19.28 -1.85
CA ILE A 455 -31.26 20.57 -2.44
C ILE A 455 -31.82 20.41 -3.86
N THR A 456 -31.16 19.61 -4.70
CA THR A 456 -31.56 19.42 -6.10
C THR A 456 -32.82 18.57 -6.23
N GLY A 457 -32.93 17.54 -5.39
CA GLY A 457 -33.97 16.52 -5.42
C GLY A 457 -33.72 15.43 -6.46
N ASP A 458 -34.28 14.24 -6.19
CA ASP A 458 -34.22 13.08 -7.10
C ASP A 458 -35.45 12.98 -8.00
N SER A 459 -36.53 13.65 -7.63
CA SER A 459 -37.77 13.64 -8.40
C SER A 459 -38.59 14.89 -8.12
N VAL A 460 -39.44 15.23 -9.10
CA VAL A 460 -40.40 16.35 -9.01
C VAL A 460 -41.43 16.15 -7.87
N GLN A 461 -41.49 14.99 -7.23
CA GLN A 461 -42.41 14.70 -6.11
C GLN A 461 -41.81 15.09 -4.75
N THR A 462 -40.49 15.27 -4.67
CA THR A 462 -39.79 15.63 -3.43
C THR A 462 -40.02 17.11 -3.12
N LYS A 463 -40.93 17.40 -2.20
CA LYS A 463 -41.29 18.78 -1.83
C LYS A 463 -40.06 19.56 -1.36
N ASP A 464 -40.05 20.85 -1.66
CA ASP A 464 -38.99 21.78 -1.24
C ASP A 464 -37.59 21.45 -1.82
N THR A 465 -37.54 20.89 -3.03
CA THR A 465 -36.30 20.73 -3.82
C THR A 465 -36.31 21.67 -5.01
N LEU A 466 -35.15 21.93 -5.64
CA LEU A 466 -35.09 22.76 -6.85
C LEU A 466 -35.96 22.18 -7.97
N LEU A 467 -35.91 20.88 -8.23
CA LEU A 467 -36.77 20.22 -9.23
C LEU A 467 -38.27 20.40 -8.94
N PHE A 468 -38.69 20.26 -7.68
CA PHE A 468 -40.08 20.48 -7.29
C PHE A 468 -40.50 21.95 -7.45
N LEU A 469 -39.67 22.89 -7.00
CA LEU A 469 -39.95 24.32 -7.09
C LEU A 469 -40.07 24.77 -8.55
N GLU A 470 -39.18 24.31 -9.44
CA GLU A 470 -39.25 24.61 -10.87
C GLU A 470 -40.52 24.10 -11.53
N SER A 471 -40.95 22.89 -11.17
CA SER A 471 -42.19 22.30 -11.67
C SER A 471 -43.43 23.05 -11.17
N GLU A 472 -43.50 23.37 -9.88
CA GLU A 472 -44.63 24.11 -9.30
C GLU A 472 -44.71 25.54 -9.84
N ILE A 473 -43.57 26.23 -10.01
CA ILE A 473 -43.51 27.53 -10.69
C ILE A 473 -44.09 27.41 -12.12
N THR A 474 -43.65 26.41 -12.88
CA THR A 474 -44.12 26.18 -14.26
C THR A 474 -45.63 25.93 -14.30
N LYS A 475 -46.13 25.09 -13.39
CA LYS A 475 -47.55 24.78 -13.25
C LYS A 475 -48.37 26.03 -12.90
N LYS A 476 -47.92 26.84 -11.94
CA LYS A 476 -48.57 28.08 -11.53
C LYS A 476 -48.55 29.15 -12.63
N ILE A 477 -47.46 29.25 -13.39
CA ILE A 477 -47.39 30.11 -14.58
C ILE A 477 -48.39 29.67 -15.65
N ASN A 478 -48.56 28.36 -15.87
CA ASN A 478 -49.56 27.85 -16.81
C ASN A 478 -50.99 28.10 -16.31
N GLU A 479 -51.27 27.90 -15.01
CA GLU A 479 -52.55 28.24 -14.39
C GLU A 479 -52.89 29.74 -14.57
N LYS A 480 -51.90 30.62 -14.35
CA LYS A 480 -52.03 32.06 -14.63
C LYS A 480 -52.36 32.32 -16.10
N LYS A 481 -51.69 31.64 -17.05
CA LYS A 481 -51.94 31.80 -18.49
C LYS A 481 -53.34 31.33 -18.89
N GLU A 482 -53.85 30.23 -18.34
CA GLU A 482 -55.20 29.75 -18.64
C GLU A 482 -56.27 30.70 -18.08
N LEU A 483 -56.12 31.19 -16.84
CA LEU A 483 -57.04 32.20 -16.26
C LEU A 483 -57.07 33.49 -17.09
N LEU A 484 -55.92 33.92 -17.64
CA LEU A 484 -55.85 35.08 -18.54
C LEU A 484 -56.54 34.83 -19.90
N LYS A 485 -56.67 33.57 -20.35
CA LYS A 485 -57.46 33.25 -21.55
C LYS A 485 -58.96 33.31 -21.27
N GLU A 486 -59.40 32.89 -20.08
CA GLU A 486 -60.81 32.93 -19.68
C GLU A 486 -61.36 34.36 -19.57
N THR A 487 -60.51 35.35 -19.30
CA THR A 487 -60.90 36.77 -19.30
C THR A 487 -61.15 37.38 -20.69
N LYS A 488 -60.92 36.64 -21.79
CA LYS A 488 -61.05 37.12 -23.17
C LYS A 488 -62.47 37.01 -23.77
N ASP A 489 -63.53 37.25 -22.99
CA ASP A 489 -64.88 37.40 -23.54
C ASP A 489 -65.18 38.90 -23.81
N THR A 490 -64.41 39.46 -24.75
CA THR A 490 -64.43 40.89 -25.11
C THR A 490 -65.71 41.30 -25.86
N SER A 491 -66.36 40.36 -26.55
CA SER A 491 -67.62 40.58 -27.28
C SER A 491 -68.79 40.89 -26.34
N LYS A 492 -68.92 40.14 -25.23
CA LYS A 492 -69.97 40.41 -24.22
C LYS A 492 -69.84 41.79 -23.57
N SER A 493 -68.61 42.29 -23.43
CA SER A 493 -68.36 43.63 -22.88
C SER A 493 -68.83 44.72 -23.82
N VAL A 494 -68.58 44.57 -25.13
CA VAL A 494 -69.06 45.47 -26.19
C VAL A 494 -70.58 45.50 -26.24
N ASP A 495 -71.22 44.33 -26.21
CA ASP A 495 -72.68 44.23 -26.26
C ASP A 495 -73.34 44.92 -25.06
N ASN A 496 -72.81 44.70 -23.85
CA ASN A 496 -73.30 45.34 -22.64
C ASN A 496 -73.10 46.86 -22.62
N ILE A 497 -71.96 47.35 -23.08
CA ILE A 497 -71.67 48.80 -23.16
C ILE A 497 -72.60 49.45 -24.19
N ASN A 498 -72.76 48.85 -25.36
CA ASN A 498 -73.65 49.36 -26.41
C ASN A 498 -75.11 49.36 -26.00
N MET A 499 -75.57 48.32 -25.28
CA MET A 499 -76.91 48.30 -24.69
C MET A 499 -77.13 49.48 -23.73
N LYS A 500 -76.17 49.79 -22.86
CA LYS A 500 -76.27 50.92 -21.91
C LYS A 500 -76.19 52.27 -22.61
N LEU A 501 -75.37 52.41 -23.65
CA LEU A 501 -75.29 53.62 -24.49
C LEU A 501 -76.63 53.90 -25.19
N LYS A 502 -77.25 52.86 -25.76
CA LYS A 502 -78.61 52.96 -26.34
C LYS A 502 -79.65 53.31 -25.28
N GLY A 503 -79.59 52.70 -24.10
CA GLY A 503 -80.47 53.00 -22.98
C GLY A 503 -80.36 54.43 -22.43
N THR A 504 -79.24 55.12 -22.68
CA THR A 504 -79.02 56.53 -22.28
C THR A 504 -79.34 57.52 -23.41
N GLY A 505 -79.92 57.06 -24.52
CA GLY A 505 -80.38 57.90 -25.63
C GLY A 505 -79.30 58.24 -26.66
N LYS A 506 -78.10 57.67 -26.56
CA LYS A 506 -77.01 57.84 -27.52
C LYS A 506 -76.99 56.71 -28.53
N ASN A 507 -77.77 56.85 -29.60
CA ASN A 507 -77.89 55.82 -30.65
C ASN A 507 -76.81 55.92 -31.73
N ASN A 508 -76.05 57.02 -31.75
CA ASN A 508 -74.99 57.27 -32.71
C ASN A 508 -73.61 56.79 -32.24
N LEU A 509 -73.47 56.38 -30.97
CA LEU A 509 -72.19 55.94 -30.41
C LEU A 509 -72.23 54.44 -30.11
N GLU A 510 -71.38 53.67 -30.79
CA GLU A 510 -71.21 52.24 -30.57
C GLU A 510 -69.73 51.91 -30.39
N LEU A 511 -69.41 51.07 -29.41
CA LEU A 511 -68.12 50.42 -29.28
C LEU A 511 -68.10 49.21 -30.24
N CYS A 512 -67.01 49.03 -30.98
CA CYS A 512 -66.82 47.92 -31.89
C CYS A 512 -65.55 47.15 -31.50
N LEU A 513 -65.63 45.82 -31.53
CA LEU A 513 -64.46 44.95 -31.38
C LEU A 513 -63.87 44.67 -32.76
N VAL A 514 -62.58 44.93 -32.94
CA VAL A 514 -61.84 44.60 -34.16
C VAL A 514 -60.78 43.55 -33.85
N LYS A 515 -60.66 42.56 -34.74
CA LYS A 515 -59.65 41.50 -34.68
C LYS A 515 -58.69 41.66 -35.85
N GLU A 516 -57.43 41.94 -35.57
CA GLU A 516 -56.37 41.93 -36.60
C GLU A 516 -55.82 40.50 -36.80
N GLU A 517 -55.11 40.28 -37.92
CA GLU A 517 -54.63 38.97 -38.39
C GLU A 517 -53.78 38.23 -37.33
N ASP A 518 -53.16 38.95 -36.38
CA ASP A 518 -52.31 38.43 -35.30
C ASP A 518 -53.07 38.00 -34.01
N LYS A 519 -54.40 37.89 -34.05
CA LYS A 519 -55.27 37.54 -32.90
C LYS A 519 -55.25 38.55 -31.74
N VAL A 520 -54.82 39.78 -32.00
CA VAL A 520 -54.89 40.91 -31.08
C VAL A 520 -56.27 41.56 -31.26
N GLU A 521 -57.05 41.57 -30.18
CA GLU A 521 -58.38 42.19 -30.12
C GLU A 521 -58.25 43.61 -29.59
N HIS A 522 -58.80 44.61 -30.29
CA HIS A 522 -58.81 46.01 -29.82
C HIS A 522 -60.18 46.67 -30.04
N TYR A 523 -60.46 47.74 -29.30
CA TYR A 523 -61.74 48.44 -29.34
C TYR A 523 -61.68 49.73 -30.16
N LEU A 524 -62.68 49.95 -31.02
CA LEU A 524 -62.90 51.21 -31.74
C LEU A 524 -64.24 51.83 -31.34
N ILE A 525 -64.32 53.17 -31.37
CA ILE A 525 -65.58 53.91 -31.19
C ILE A 525 -66.10 54.30 -32.57
N LYS A 526 -67.33 53.88 -32.87
CA LYS A 526 -68.11 54.34 -34.01
C LYS A 526 -69.05 55.46 -33.55
N ASP A 527 -68.87 56.66 -34.13
CA ASP A 527 -69.75 57.81 -33.94
C ASP A 527 -70.42 58.14 -35.28
N GLY A 528 -71.61 57.58 -35.51
CA GLY A 528 -72.30 57.62 -36.81
C GLY A 528 -71.53 56.86 -37.90
N GLU A 529 -71.05 57.59 -38.92
CA GLU A 529 -70.24 57.02 -40.01
C GLU A 529 -68.72 57.06 -39.73
N LYS A 530 -68.29 57.76 -38.68
CA LYS A 530 -66.87 57.89 -38.34
C LYS A 530 -66.45 56.80 -37.36
N VAL A 531 -65.32 56.15 -37.63
CA VAL A 531 -64.69 55.20 -36.72
C VAL A 531 -63.39 55.82 -36.21
N ARG A 532 -63.16 55.75 -34.90
CA ARG A 532 -61.94 56.22 -34.26
C ARG A 532 -61.44 55.26 -33.20
N ASP A 533 -60.17 55.42 -32.88
CA ASP A 533 -59.52 54.79 -31.74
C ASP A 533 -60.15 55.26 -30.42
N ILE A 534 -60.26 54.34 -29.43
CA ILE A 534 -60.77 54.63 -28.10
C ILE A 534 -59.94 55.69 -27.36
N ASN A 535 -58.64 55.78 -27.68
CA ASN A 535 -57.69 56.72 -27.08
C ASN A 535 -57.78 58.13 -27.68
N LYS A 536 -58.65 58.37 -28.67
CA LYS A 536 -58.86 59.68 -29.31
C LYS A 536 -60.23 60.26 -28.93
N ILE A 537 -60.23 61.51 -28.47
CA ILE A 537 -61.45 62.26 -28.15
C ILE A 537 -62.17 62.65 -29.45
N SER A 538 -63.51 62.78 -29.43
CA SER A 538 -64.29 63.39 -30.52
C SER A 538 -63.70 64.74 -30.89
N THR A 539 -63.28 64.88 -32.14
CA THR A 539 -63.15 66.18 -32.80
C THR A 539 -64.48 66.67 -33.34
#